data_AF-A0A848WZ05-F1
#
_entry.id   AF-A0A848WZ05-F1
#
_cell.length_a   1.000
_cell.length_b   1.000
_cell.length_c   1.000
_cell.angle_alpha   90.00
_cell.angle_beta   90.00
_cell.angle_gamma   90.00
#
_symmetry.space_group_name_H-M   'P 1'
#
loop_
_entity.id
_entity.type
_entity.pdbx_description
1 polymer ?
#
loop_
_entity_poly.entity_id
_entity_poly.type
_entity_poly.pdbx_seq_one_letter_code
_entity_poly.pdbx_strand_id
1 'polypeptide(L)'
;VQRALPTEEGEVILHFADGTPALGVSEVGIGTAIFCNFTPAELSSNLARQRLFPAWMQELVKNLTPESLPDATHEVGASLAATIWQADFEKYDLTGPDGSAITAKVTGDGTQVTAVFEAARPGLYRVGPARTPVWQEAVNVNADEESDLRGIDPGELESRAGAVSPDSGHFVKGAEEYGEVTSGKPVFHWFLIALAVLLLCEMLLFRPLQKASGH
;
A
#
# COMPACT_ATOMS: atom_id res chain seq x y z
N VAL A 1 22.64 -4.92 11.65
CA VAL A 1 21.20 -5.18 11.50
C VAL A 1 20.48 -3.88 11.82
N GLN A 2 20.12 -3.11 10.79
CA GLN A 2 19.30 -1.90 10.98
C GLN A 2 17.88 -2.37 11.27
N ARG A 3 17.33 -1.92 12.40
CA ARG A 3 15.99 -2.25 12.85
C ARG A 3 15.08 -1.10 12.42
N ALA A 4 14.19 -1.33 11.46
CA ALA A 4 13.13 -0.38 11.17
C ALA A 4 12.21 -0.33 12.40
N LEU A 5 12.26 0.78 13.12
CA LEU A 5 11.35 1.04 14.23
C LEU A 5 10.10 1.72 13.65
N PRO A 6 8.89 1.40 14.17
CA PRO A 6 7.70 2.12 13.79
C PRO A 6 7.91 3.62 14.06
N THR A 7 7.68 4.44 13.05
CA THR A 7 7.42 5.88 13.23
C THR A 7 6.11 6.01 14.02
N GLU A 8 5.98 7.03 14.88
CA GLU A 8 4.86 7.21 15.82
C GLU A 8 3.45 7.29 15.18
N GLU A 9 3.34 7.19 13.85
CA GLU A 9 2.11 7.33 13.06
C GLU A 9 1.51 5.98 12.58
N GLY A 10 2.07 4.83 12.98
CA GLY A 10 1.54 3.52 12.58
C GLY A 10 1.78 2.38 13.57
N GLU A 11 0.81 1.46 13.65
CA GLU A 11 0.85 0.25 14.48
C GLU A 11 1.35 -0.96 13.68
N VAL A 12 2.35 -1.68 14.19
CA VAL A 12 2.83 -2.92 13.58
C VAL A 12 2.05 -4.11 14.13
N ILE A 13 1.19 -4.70 13.30
CA ILE A 13 0.31 -5.81 13.69
C ILE A 13 1.00 -7.17 13.48
N LEU A 14 1.89 -7.29 12.48
CA LEU A 14 2.63 -8.52 12.21
C LEU A 14 4.14 -8.29 12.11
N HIS A 15 4.89 -9.24 12.64
CA HIS A 15 6.35 -9.31 12.54
C HIS A 15 6.78 -10.60 11.86
N PHE A 16 7.88 -10.55 11.10
CA PHE A 16 8.58 -11.75 10.64
C PHE A 16 9.29 -12.44 11.82
N ALA A 17 9.70 -13.70 11.61
CA ALA A 17 10.39 -14.48 12.64
C ALA A 17 11.75 -13.87 13.08
N ASP A 18 12.34 -13.02 12.23
CA ASP A 18 13.57 -12.27 12.53
C ASP A 18 13.30 -10.96 13.31
N GLY A 19 12.02 -10.67 13.62
CA GLY A 19 11.60 -9.48 14.35
C GLY A 19 11.47 -8.22 13.50
N THR A 20 11.58 -8.30 12.17
CA THR A 20 11.32 -7.18 11.27
C THR A 20 9.80 -6.98 11.05
N PRO A 21 9.31 -5.73 10.86
CA PRO A 21 7.89 -5.48 10.58
C PRO A 21 7.45 -6.14 9.27
N ALA A 22 6.37 -6.93 9.34
CA ALA A 22 5.76 -7.57 8.18
C ALA A 22 4.52 -6.82 7.72
N LEU A 23 3.73 -6.31 8.66
CA LEU A 23 2.50 -5.58 8.39
C LEU A 23 2.33 -4.43 9.37
N GLY A 24 2.10 -3.24 8.83
CA GLY A 24 1.75 -2.04 9.59
C GLY A 24 0.40 -1.49 9.17
N VAL A 25 -0.29 -0.85 10.10
CA VAL A 25 -1.52 -0.11 9.88
C VAL A 25 -1.30 1.34 10.29
N SER A 26 -1.80 2.28 9.52
CA SER A 26 -1.72 3.70 9.80
C SER A 26 -3.03 4.36 9.43
N GLU A 27 -3.49 5.30 10.26
CA GLU A 27 -4.66 6.13 9.96
C GLU A 27 -4.20 7.35 9.15
N VAL A 28 -4.79 7.54 7.97
CA VAL A 28 -4.48 8.66 7.08
C VAL A 28 -5.75 9.46 6.85
N GLY A 29 -5.87 10.58 7.57
CA GLY A 29 -7.09 11.40 7.56
C GLY A 29 -8.26 10.63 8.14
N ILE A 30 -9.26 10.31 7.31
CA ILE A 30 -10.46 9.53 7.68
C ILE A 30 -10.39 8.07 7.20
N GLY A 31 -9.27 7.64 6.62
CA GLY A 31 -9.10 6.30 6.06
C GLY A 31 -8.01 5.49 6.75
N THR A 32 -8.01 4.19 6.51
CA THR A 32 -7.00 3.25 7.00
C THR A 32 -6.08 2.83 5.86
N ALA A 33 -4.77 3.02 6.04
CA ALA A 33 -3.74 2.49 5.16
C ALA A 33 -3.07 1.26 5.79
N ILE A 34 -2.90 0.21 4.99
CA ILE A 34 -2.18 -1.00 5.40
C ILE A 34 -0.92 -1.14 4.55
N PHE A 35 0.22 -1.27 5.22
CA PHE A 35 1.53 -1.46 4.60
C PHE A 35 1.98 -2.91 4.78
N CYS A 36 2.09 -3.64 3.67
CA CYS A 36 2.57 -5.02 3.65
C CYS A 36 3.98 -5.07 3.10
N ASN A 37 4.95 -5.57 3.88
CA ASN A 37 6.31 -5.84 3.41
C ASN A 37 6.45 -7.26 2.80
N PHE A 38 5.32 -7.84 2.40
CA PHE A 38 5.21 -9.07 1.65
C PHE A 38 4.16 -8.85 0.57
N THR A 39 4.27 -9.58 -0.52
CA THR A 39 3.22 -9.54 -1.55
C THR A 39 1.95 -10.21 -1.02
N PRO A 40 0.78 -9.54 -1.08
CA PRO A 40 -0.49 -10.18 -0.78
C PRO A 40 -0.99 -11.07 -1.92
N ALA A 41 -0.34 -11.04 -3.09
CA ALA A 41 -0.76 -11.80 -4.28
C ALA A 41 -0.65 -13.32 -4.06
N GLU A 42 -1.72 -14.04 -4.39
CA GLU A 42 -1.81 -15.51 -4.20
C GLU A 42 -0.66 -16.27 -4.88
N LEU A 43 -0.26 -15.85 -6.08
CA LEU A 43 0.74 -16.53 -6.90
C LEU A 43 2.19 -16.28 -6.45
N SER A 44 2.42 -15.24 -5.66
CA SER A 44 3.77 -14.82 -5.23
C SER A 44 3.93 -14.85 -3.71
N SER A 45 2.89 -15.29 -2.99
CA SER A 45 2.85 -15.31 -1.53
C SER A 45 2.49 -16.68 -0.97
N ASN A 46 3.17 -17.08 0.11
CA ASN A 46 2.78 -18.24 0.89
C ASN A 46 1.74 -17.89 1.97
N LEU A 47 1.22 -16.66 2.00
CA LEU A 47 0.28 -16.18 3.01
C LEU A 47 -0.96 -17.09 3.13
N ALA A 48 -1.59 -17.44 2.01
CA ALA A 48 -2.78 -18.29 1.97
C ALA A 48 -2.55 -19.74 2.46
N ARG A 49 -1.28 -20.19 2.54
CA ARG A 49 -0.91 -21.53 3.03
C ARG A 49 -0.69 -21.55 4.54
N GLN A 50 -0.69 -20.40 5.21
CA GLN A 50 -0.46 -20.32 6.64
C GLN A 50 -1.72 -20.68 7.43
N ARG A 51 -1.57 -21.42 8.53
CA ARG A 51 -2.71 -21.83 9.38
C ARG A 51 -3.48 -20.65 9.97
N LEU A 52 -2.81 -19.51 10.14
CA LEU A 52 -3.36 -18.27 10.68
C LEU A 52 -3.97 -17.36 9.60
N PHE A 53 -3.91 -17.74 8.32
CA PHE A 53 -4.41 -16.92 7.23
C PHE A 53 -5.86 -16.41 7.43
N PRO A 54 -6.83 -17.24 7.83
CA PRO A 54 -8.20 -16.76 8.03
C PRO A 54 -8.31 -15.72 9.15
N ALA A 55 -7.56 -15.90 10.24
CA ALA A 55 -7.55 -14.97 11.37
C ALA A 55 -6.90 -13.63 10.98
N TRP A 56 -5.84 -13.66 10.18
CA TRP A 56 -5.21 -12.44 9.66
C TRP A 56 -6.11 -11.70 8.68
N MET A 57 -6.75 -12.41 7.75
CA MET A 57 -7.71 -11.77 6.84
C MET A 57 -8.87 -11.12 7.59
N GLN A 58 -9.36 -11.76 8.65
CA GLN A 58 -10.39 -11.19 9.52
C GLN A 58 -9.91 -9.90 10.18
N GLU A 59 -8.70 -9.88 10.73
CA GLU A 59 -8.15 -8.69 11.37
C GLU A 59 -7.90 -7.57 10.36
N LEU A 60 -7.42 -7.89 9.14
CA LEU A 60 -7.26 -6.92 8.06
C LEU A 60 -8.59 -6.32 7.63
N VAL A 61 -9.59 -7.17 7.38
CA VAL A 61 -10.93 -6.70 7.01
C VAL A 61 -11.53 -5.86 8.13
N LYS A 62 -11.35 -6.23 9.39
CA LYS A 62 -11.83 -5.45 10.53
C LYS A 62 -11.18 -4.06 10.60
N ASN A 63 -9.88 -3.95 10.30
CA ASN A 63 -9.18 -2.66 10.26
C ASN A 63 -9.54 -1.81 9.02
N LEU A 64 -9.93 -2.44 7.91
CA LEU A 64 -10.32 -1.76 6.67
C LEU A 64 -11.81 -1.44 6.57
N THR A 65 -12.66 -2.15 7.33
CA THR A 65 -14.10 -1.94 7.29
C THR A 65 -14.42 -0.70 8.13
N PRO A 66 -14.92 0.39 7.54
CA PRO A 66 -15.33 1.55 8.31
C PRO A 66 -16.44 1.15 9.31
N GLU A 67 -16.44 1.78 10.49
CA GLU A 67 -17.43 1.52 11.54
C GLU A 67 -18.86 1.89 11.08
N SER A 68 -18.98 2.76 10.08
CA SER A 68 -20.21 3.07 9.36
C SER A 68 -20.14 2.57 7.92
N LEU A 69 -21.26 2.04 7.40
CA LEU A 69 -21.41 1.75 5.97
C LEU A 69 -21.04 3.00 5.15
N PRO A 70 -20.24 2.90 4.08
CA PRO A 70 -20.00 4.03 3.21
C PRO A 70 -21.33 4.50 2.63
N ASP A 71 -21.55 5.82 2.65
CA ASP A 71 -22.67 6.42 1.93
C ASP A 71 -22.55 6.09 0.44
N ALA A 72 -23.70 6.00 -0.22
CA ALA A 72 -23.81 5.64 -1.63
C ALA A 72 -22.86 6.48 -2.49
N THR A 73 -22.28 5.87 -3.53
CA THR A 73 -21.44 6.57 -4.51
C THR A 73 -22.13 7.86 -4.97
N HIS A 74 -21.48 9.00 -4.70
CA HIS A 74 -22.04 10.30 -5.03
C HIS A 74 -21.62 10.72 -6.43
N GLU A 75 -22.58 11.10 -7.27
CA GLU A 75 -22.33 11.65 -8.60
C GLU A 75 -22.22 13.19 -8.57
N VAL A 76 -21.63 13.76 -9.63
CA VAL A 76 -21.64 15.21 -9.83
C VAL A 76 -23.09 15.69 -9.93
N GLY A 77 -23.43 16.77 -9.22
CA GLY A 77 -24.79 17.28 -9.07
C GLY A 77 -25.56 16.68 -7.89
N ALA A 78 -25.01 15.70 -7.18
CA ALA A 78 -25.60 15.21 -5.94
C ALA A 78 -25.55 16.28 -4.84
N SER A 79 -26.57 16.29 -3.99
CA SER A 79 -26.59 17.08 -2.76
C SER A 79 -25.83 16.32 -1.68
N LEU A 80 -24.72 16.88 -1.21
CA LEU A 80 -23.94 16.36 -0.10
C LEU A 80 -24.30 17.05 1.20
N ALA A 81 -24.10 16.35 2.31
CA ALA A 81 -24.31 16.87 3.66
C ALA A 81 -23.08 16.57 4.53
N ALA A 82 -22.36 17.62 4.92
CA ALA A 82 -21.27 17.51 5.88
C ALA A 82 -21.81 17.79 7.29
N THR A 83 -21.89 16.78 8.15
CA THR A 83 -22.27 16.95 9.55
C THR A 83 -21.03 16.90 10.43
N ILE A 84 -20.67 18.03 11.04
CA ILE A 84 -19.51 18.16 11.92
C ILE A 84 -19.82 19.02 13.14
N TRP A 85 -18.91 19.04 14.11
CA TRP A 85 -19.04 19.93 15.27
C TRP A 85 -18.98 21.39 14.86
N GLN A 86 -19.82 22.23 15.49
CA GLN A 86 -19.87 23.65 15.20
C GLN A 86 -18.51 24.33 15.34
N ALA A 87 -17.74 23.97 16.38
CA ALA A 87 -16.41 24.53 16.62
C ALA A 87 -15.42 24.25 15.47
N ASP A 88 -15.53 23.10 14.81
CA ASP A 88 -14.66 22.76 13.67
C ASP A 88 -15.09 23.51 12.40
N PHE A 89 -16.40 23.67 12.18
CA PHE A 89 -16.93 24.42 11.05
C PHE A 89 -16.65 25.93 11.14
N GLU A 90 -16.59 26.49 12.35
CA GLU A 90 -16.18 27.88 12.56
C GLU A 90 -14.67 28.09 12.32
N LYS A 91 -13.88 27.02 12.45
CA LYS A 91 -12.42 27.06 12.31
C LYS A 91 -11.96 26.82 10.87
N TYR A 92 -12.70 26.03 10.09
CA TYR A 92 -12.28 25.57 8.77
C TYR A 92 -13.37 25.76 7.72
N ASP A 93 -12.97 26.24 6.55
CA ASP A 93 -13.86 26.36 5.40
C ASP A 93 -14.15 24.98 4.77
N LEU A 94 -15.36 24.83 4.25
CA LEU A 94 -15.70 23.76 3.31
C LEU A 94 -15.05 24.07 1.96
N THR A 95 -14.21 23.16 1.47
CA THR A 95 -13.46 23.32 0.23
C THR A 95 -13.77 22.22 -0.77
N GLY A 96 -13.78 22.59 -2.05
CA GLY A 96 -13.97 21.69 -3.17
C GLY A 96 -12.69 21.05 -3.69
N PRO A 97 -12.79 20.21 -4.73
CA PRO A 97 -11.65 19.48 -5.30
C PRO A 97 -10.52 20.37 -5.83
N ASP A 98 -10.83 21.60 -6.24
CA ASP A 98 -9.87 22.61 -6.71
C ASP A 98 -9.34 23.52 -5.60
N GLY A 99 -9.68 23.24 -4.34
CA GLY A 99 -9.32 24.04 -3.18
C GLY A 99 -10.15 25.32 -3.03
N SER A 100 -11.16 25.55 -3.87
CA SER A 100 -12.05 26.70 -3.72
C SER A 100 -13.05 26.50 -2.58
N ALA A 101 -13.39 27.57 -1.86
CA ALA A 101 -14.40 27.53 -0.82
C ALA A 101 -15.80 27.34 -1.42
N ILE A 102 -16.62 26.50 -0.79
CA ILE A 102 -17.97 26.16 -1.24
C ILE A 102 -18.98 26.86 -0.35
N THR A 103 -19.97 27.50 -0.98
CA THR A 103 -21.12 28.03 -0.24
C THR A 103 -22.11 26.91 0.04
N ALA A 104 -22.28 26.58 1.31
CA ALA A 104 -23.26 25.59 1.78
C ALA A 104 -24.41 26.26 2.53
N LYS A 105 -25.59 25.62 2.50
CA LYS A 105 -26.69 25.95 3.40
C LYS A 105 -26.43 25.24 4.72
N VAL A 106 -26.23 26.02 5.78
CA VAL A 106 -25.90 25.49 7.11
C VAL A 106 -27.14 25.49 8.00
N THR A 107 -27.43 24.35 8.59
CA THR A 107 -28.45 24.18 9.63
C THR A 107 -27.82 23.49 10.83
N GLY A 108 -28.13 23.92 12.04
CA GLY A 108 -27.55 23.32 13.24
C GLY A 108 -28.39 23.56 14.49
N ASP A 109 -28.11 22.76 15.51
CA ASP A 109 -28.78 22.78 16.82
C ASP A 109 -27.93 23.45 17.92
N GLY A 110 -26.79 24.04 17.54
CA GLY A 110 -25.83 24.71 18.44
C GLY A 110 -24.69 23.82 18.93
N THR A 111 -24.71 22.52 18.63
CA THR A 111 -23.59 21.61 18.93
C THR A 111 -22.99 21.04 17.66
N GLN A 112 -23.84 20.56 16.75
CA GLN A 112 -23.44 20.13 15.41
C GLN A 112 -24.07 21.03 14.36
N VAL A 113 -23.36 21.15 13.24
CA VAL A 113 -23.84 21.82 12.05
C VAL A 113 -23.82 20.85 10.89
N THR A 114 -24.89 20.87 10.11
CA THR A 114 -24.99 20.16 8.84
C THR A 114 -24.92 21.20 7.73
N ALA A 115 -23.86 21.15 6.95
CA ALA A 115 -23.66 21.97 5.77
C ALA A 115 -24.08 21.19 4.52
N VAL A 116 -25.15 21.65 3.87
CA VAL A 116 -25.70 21.03 2.65
C VAL A 116 -25.29 21.82 1.42
N PHE A 117 -24.72 21.14 0.43
CA PHE A 117 -24.22 21.76 -0.80
C PHE A 117 -24.31 20.82 -2.01
N GLU A 118 -24.21 21.37 -3.20
CA GLU A 118 -24.23 20.59 -4.45
C GLU A 118 -22.80 20.32 -4.93
N ALA A 119 -22.50 19.06 -5.25
CA ALA A 119 -21.20 18.66 -5.74
C ALA A 119 -21.02 19.02 -7.23
N ALA A 120 -20.52 20.22 -7.52
CA ALA A 120 -20.39 20.70 -8.89
C ALA A 120 -19.28 20.04 -9.74
N ARG A 121 -18.33 19.32 -9.13
CA ARG A 121 -17.15 18.75 -9.80
C ARG A 121 -16.77 17.38 -9.23
N PRO A 122 -16.15 16.51 -10.04
CA PRO A 122 -15.59 15.27 -9.53
C PRO A 122 -14.37 15.54 -8.64
N GLY A 123 -14.18 14.73 -7.61
CA GLY A 123 -13.02 14.77 -6.72
C GLY A 123 -13.38 14.82 -5.23
N LEU A 124 -12.43 15.27 -4.41
CA LEU A 124 -12.53 15.27 -2.95
C LEU A 124 -13.01 16.61 -2.40
N TYR A 125 -14.13 16.57 -1.69
CA TYR A 125 -14.67 17.68 -0.91
C TYR A 125 -14.26 17.51 0.54
N ARG A 126 -13.84 18.59 1.22
CA ARG A 126 -13.30 18.47 2.58
C ARG A 126 -13.59 19.68 3.45
N VAL A 127 -13.64 19.42 4.76
CA VAL A 127 -13.55 20.43 5.81
C VAL A 127 -12.30 20.14 6.64
N GLY A 128 -11.47 21.15 6.87
CA GLY A 128 -10.25 21.02 7.66
C GLY A 128 -8.94 21.01 6.86
N PRO A 129 -7.80 20.82 7.54
CA PRO A 129 -6.49 20.79 6.92
C PRO A 129 -6.36 19.67 5.88
N ALA A 130 -5.58 19.90 4.82
CA ALA A 130 -5.45 18.96 3.70
C ALA A 130 -4.99 17.54 4.09
N ARG A 131 -4.15 17.42 5.13
CA ARG A 131 -3.60 16.14 5.59
C ARG A 131 -4.46 15.41 6.63
N THR A 132 -5.29 16.14 7.37
CA THR A 132 -6.09 15.60 8.48
C THR A 132 -7.45 16.28 8.47
N PRO A 133 -8.29 16.01 7.44
CA PRO A 133 -9.60 16.62 7.35
C PRO A 133 -10.49 16.13 8.49
N VAL A 134 -11.33 17.00 9.02
CA VAL A 134 -12.35 16.63 10.01
C VAL A 134 -13.56 15.97 9.34
N TRP A 135 -13.73 16.23 8.04
CA TRP A 135 -14.73 15.61 7.19
C TRP A 135 -14.24 15.61 5.75
N GLN A 136 -14.47 14.53 5.01
CA GLN A 136 -14.14 14.43 3.60
C GLN A 136 -15.11 13.49 2.89
N GLU A 137 -15.50 13.86 1.67
CA GLU A 137 -16.40 13.07 0.82
C GLU A 137 -15.87 13.02 -0.61
N ALA A 138 -16.00 11.86 -1.25
CA ALA A 138 -15.55 11.63 -2.61
C ALA A 138 -16.73 11.64 -3.59
N VAL A 139 -16.62 12.43 -4.65
CA VAL A 139 -17.65 12.54 -5.70
C VAL A 139 -17.11 12.01 -7.02
N ASN A 140 -17.88 11.12 -7.62
CA ASN A 140 -17.65 10.50 -8.92
C ASN A 140 -16.30 9.76 -8.96
N VAL A 141 -16.07 8.95 -7.93
CA VAL A 141 -14.95 8.02 -7.87
C VAL A 141 -15.16 6.93 -8.93
N ASN A 142 -14.15 6.71 -9.76
CA ASN A 142 -14.22 5.73 -10.84
C ASN A 142 -14.15 4.31 -10.25
N ALA A 143 -15.32 3.74 -9.96
CA ALA A 143 -15.43 2.43 -9.31
C ALA A 143 -14.72 1.32 -10.11
N ASP A 144 -14.64 1.42 -11.44
CA ASP A 144 -14.01 0.42 -12.29
C ASP A 144 -12.48 0.42 -12.16
N GLU A 145 -11.86 1.60 -12.00
CA GLU A 145 -10.42 1.71 -11.80
C GLU A 145 -10.00 1.47 -10.35
N GLU A 146 -10.79 1.93 -9.37
CA GLU A 146 -10.47 1.76 -7.95
C GLU A 146 -10.74 0.32 -7.45
N SER A 147 -11.60 -0.42 -8.13
CA SER A 147 -11.86 -1.84 -7.84
C SER A 147 -10.98 -2.79 -8.66
N ASP A 148 -10.09 -2.29 -9.51
CA ASP A 148 -9.16 -3.13 -10.27
C ASP A 148 -8.00 -3.59 -9.37
N LEU A 149 -8.07 -4.86 -8.95
CA LEU A 149 -7.07 -5.49 -8.08
C LEU A 149 -5.77 -5.87 -8.83
N ARG A 150 -5.66 -5.57 -10.13
CA ARG A 150 -4.40 -5.80 -10.86
C ARG A 150 -3.32 -4.85 -10.36
N GLY A 151 -2.08 -5.32 -10.40
CA GLY A 151 -0.93 -4.48 -10.06
C GLY A 151 -0.86 -3.28 -11.00
N ILE A 152 -0.73 -2.09 -10.43
CA ILE A 152 -0.55 -0.84 -11.18
C ILE A 152 0.91 -0.78 -11.67
N ASP A 153 1.10 -0.43 -12.94
CA ASP A 153 2.44 -0.22 -13.49
C ASP A 153 3.11 0.95 -12.74
N PRO A 154 4.34 0.78 -12.20
CA PRO A 154 5.09 1.87 -11.58
C PRO A 154 5.18 3.14 -12.44
N GLY A 155 5.31 3.02 -13.76
CA GLY A 155 5.35 4.17 -14.68
C GLY A 155 4.00 4.90 -14.79
N GLU A 156 2.91 4.20 -14.54
CA GLU A 156 1.57 4.77 -14.51
C GLU A 156 1.36 5.64 -13.27
N LEU A 157 1.94 5.26 -12.12
CA LEU A 157 1.85 6.05 -10.88
C LEU A 157 2.49 7.43 -11.03
N GLU A 158 3.64 7.54 -11.71
CA GLU A 158 4.28 8.84 -11.98
C GLU A 158 3.41 9.71 -12.89
N SER A 159 2.75 9.10 -13.87
CA SER A 159 1.84 9.80 -14.78
C SER A 159 0.56 10.29 -14.07
N ARG A 160 0.03 9.49 -13.13
CA ARG A 160 -1.17 9.80 -12.33
C ARG A 160 -0.89 10.83 -11.23
N ALA A 161 0.31 10.85 -10.67
CA ALA A 161 0.70 11.79 -9.61
C ALA A 161 0.72 13.27 -10.05
N GLY A 162 0.72 13.53 -11.37
CA GLY A 162 0.82 14.88 -11.92
C GLY A 162 2.19 15.52 -11.66
N ALA A 163 2.55 16.53 -12.46
CA ALA A 163 3.84 17.19 -12.34
C ALA A 163 3.99 17.86 -10.97
N VAL A 164 4.80 17.24 -10.09
CA VAL A 164 5.43 17.81 -8.89
C VAL A 164 4.44 18.46 -7.91
N SER A 165 3.67 17.62 -7.20
CA SER A 165 3.20 17.96 -5.86
C SER A 165 4.22 17.45 -4.83
N PRO A 166 4.50 18.17 -3.73
CA PRO A 166 5.38 17.72 -2.64
C PRO A 166 4.87 16.48 -1.90
N ASP A 167 3.63 16.03 -2.19
CA ASP A 167 3.00 14.79 -1.72
C ASP A 167 3.00 13.69 -2.81
N SER A 168 3.81 13.82 -3.88
CA SER A 168 3.95 12.78 -4.90
C SER A 168 4.77 11.60 -4.36
N GLY A 169 4.28 10.37 -4.62
CA GLY A 169 4.99 9.15 -4.27
C GLY A 169 6.39 9.14 -4.88
N HIS A 170 7.41 8.95 -4.06
CA HIS A 170 8.79 8.86 -4.53
C HIS A 170 9.26 7.40 -4.50
N PHE A 171 9.79 6.91 -5.61
CA PHE A 171 10.50 5.63 -5.61
C PHE A 171 11.76 5.77 -4.78
N VAL A 172 11.80 5.05 -3.65
CA VAL A 172 12.96 5.04 -2.76
C VAL A 172 14.10 4.30 -3.45
N LYS A 173 15.28 4.93 -3.52
CA LYS A 173 16.51 4.30 -4.03
C LYS A 173 16.80 3.01 -3.25
N GLY A 174 16.95 1.90 -3.96
CA GLY A 174 17.14 0.55 -3.38
C GLY A 174 16.30 -0.55 -4.05
N ALA A 175 15.37 -0.20 -4.94
CA ALA A 175 14.55 -1.18 -5.68
C ALA A 175 15.38 -2.22 -6.45
N GLU A 176 16.55 -1.85 -6.99
CA GLU A 176 17.46 -2.81 -7.66
C GLU A 176 17.99 -3.89 -6.71
N GLU A 177 18.13 -3.58 -5.41
CA GLU A 177 18.59 -4.50 -4.38
C GLU A 177 17.54 -5.61 -4.10
N TYR A 178 16.26 -5.31 -4.31
CA TYR A 178 15.16 -6.27 -4.27
C TYR A 178 14.99 -7.06 -5.58
N GLY A 179 15.56 -6.57 -6.68
CA GLY A 179 15.63 -7.30 -7.95
C GLY A 179 16.36 -8.64 -7.79
N GLU A 180 17.44 -8.68 -7.02
CA GLU A 180 18.17 -9.93 -6.74
C GLU A 180 17.35 -10.94 -5.91
N VAL A 181 16.44 -10.45 -5.06
CA VAL A 181 15.54 -11.29 -4.23
C VAL A 181 14.44 -11.92 -5.10
N THR A 182 13.98 -11.21 -6.12
CA THR A 182 12.91 -11.66 -7.02
C THR A 182 13.43 -12.48 -8.20
N SER A 183 14.60 -12.17 -8.75
CA SER A 183 15.19 -12.92 -9.86
C SER A 183 15.94 -14.17 -9.43
N GLY A 184 16.37 -14.24 -8.15
CA GLY A 184 17.28 -15.25 -7.66
C GLY A 184 18.67 -15.13 -8.30
N LYS A 185 19.70 -15.67 -7.64
CA LYS A 185 21.05 -15.77 -8.22
C LYS A 185 21.23 -17.13 -8.91
N PRO A 186 21.69 -17.19 -10.18
CA PRO A 186 21.91 -18.45 -10.87
C PRO A 186 23.13 -19.18 -10.30
N VAL A 187 22.93 -19.94 -9.22
CA VAL A 187 23.95 -20.74 -8.53
C VAL A 187 24.42 -21.97 -9.32
N PHE A 188 23.74 -22.34 -10.41
CA PHE A 188 24.07 -23.53 -11.20
C PHE A 188 25.49 -23.49 -11.79
N HIS A 189 26.01 -22.29 -12.10
CA HIS A 189 27.36 -22.12 -12.62
C HIS A 189 28.43 -22.63 -11.65
N TRP A 190 28.24 -22.43 -10.34
CA TRP A 190 29.16 -22.93 -9.32
C TRP A 190 29.12 -24.45 -9.20
N PHE A 191 27.94 -25.07 -9.37
CA PHE A 191 27.81 -26.52 -9.42
C PHE A 191 28.48 -27.11 -10.67
N LEU A 192 28.39 -26.46 -11.83
CA LEU A 192 29.09 -26.88 -13.04
C LEU A 192 30.61 -26.79 -12.90
N ILE A 193 31.12 -25.72 -12.28
CA ILE A 193 32.55 -25.57 -12.00
C ILE A 193 33.01 -26.67 -11.02
N ALA A 194 32.25 -26.91 -9.95
CA ALA A 194 32.57 -27.96 -8.99
C ALA A 194 32.60 -29.35 -9.65
N LEU A 195 31.63 -29.66 -10.51
CA LEU A 195 31.58 -30.90 -11.29
C LEU A 195 32.78 -31.03 -12.23
N ALA A 196 33.15 -29.96 -12.94
CA ALA A 196 34.29 -29.95 -13.83
C ALA A 196 35.62 -30.20 -13.08
N VAL A 197 35.78 -29.61 -11.90
CA VAL A 197 36.95 -29.87 -11.02
C VAL A 197 36.97 -31.31 -10.55
N LEU A 198 35.82 -31.87 -10.16
CA LEU A 198 35.69 -33.26 -9.72
C LEU A 198 36.08 -34.25 -10.83
N LEU A 199 35.59 -34.02 -12.05
CA LEU A 199 35.96 -34.80 -13.24
C LEU A 199 37.46 -34.68 -13.58
N LEU A 200 38.04 -33.49 -13.42
CA LEU A 200 39.46 -33.27 -13.68
C LEU A 200 40.33 -33.98 -12.65
N CYS A 201 39.95 -33.94 -11.37
CA CYS A 201 40.55 -34.73 -10.31
C CYS A 201 40.44 -36.23 -10.58
N GLU A 202 39.27 -36.70 -11.03
CA GLU A 202 39.06 -38.10 -11.41
C GLU A 202 40.03 -38.50 -12.55
N MET A 203 40.11 -37.73 -13.64
CA MET A 203 41.02 -38.03 -14.74
C MET A 203 42.50 -38.05 -14.32
N LEU A 204 42.91 -37.18 -13.39
CA LEU A 204 44.27 -37.14 -12.88
C LEU A 204 44.58 -38.32 -11.95
N LEU A 205 43.62 -38.76 -11.14
CA LEU A 205 43.76 -39.88 -10.21
C LEU A 205 43.69 -41.25 -10.92
N PHE A 206 42.85 -41.39 -11.95
CA PHE A 206 42.69 -42.66 -12.68
C PHE A 206 43.71 -42.88 -13.80
N ARG A 207 44.35 -41.83 -14.33
CA ARG A 207 45.46 -41.95 -15.30
C ARG A 207 46.63 -42.83 -14.84
N PRO A 208 47.18 -42.68 -13.61
CA PRO A 208 48.26 -43.53 -13.13
C PRO A 208 47.82 -44.97 -12.81
N LEU A 209 46.56 -45.19 -12.43
CA LEU A 209 46.00 -46.53 -12.15
C LEU A 209 45.76 -47.34 -13.42
N GLN A 210 45.30 -46.73 -14.51
CA GLN A 210 45.18 -47.40 -15.82
C GLN A 210 46.54 -47.77 -16.42
N LYS A 211 47.59 -46.96 -16.17
CA LYS A 211 48.97 -47.30 -16.57
C LYS A 211 49.54 -48.49 -15.79
N ALA A 212 49.07 -48.75 -14.56
CA ALA A 212 49.54 -49.85 -13.73
C ALA A 212 48.82 -51.19 -13.98
N SER A 213 47.63 -51.16 -14.60
CA SER A 213 46.84 -52.37 -14.91
C SER A 213 47.04 -52.88 -16.36
N GLY A 214 47.87 -52.20 -17.15
CA GLY A 214 48.17 -52.57 -18.54
C GLY A 214 49.57 -53.16 -18.68
N HIS A 215 49.82 -54.32 -18.08
CA HIS A 215 50.81 -55.32 -18.50
C HIS A 215 50.54 -56.66 -17.83
#